data_AF-A0A3N5NIH4-F1
#
_entry.id   AF-A0A3N5NIH4-F1
#
_cell.length_a   1.000
_cell.length_b   1.000
_cell.length_c   1.000
_cell.angle_alpha   90.00
_cell.angle_beta   90.00
_cell.angle_gamma   90.00
#
_symmetry.space_group_name_H-M   'P 1'
#
loop_
_entity.id
_entity.type
_entity.pdbx_description
1 polymer ?
#
loop_
_entity_poly.entity_id
_entity_poly.type
_entity_poly.pdbx_seq_one_letter_code
_entity_poly.pdbx_strand_id
1 'polypeptide(L)'
;MRKTSDLVNEMVQEAKGAWLVAIVVGFENETQFVFSSQKQPLGELNRLVQKGGSPIGLLRFDRDGTAIQGSFRPFEEYADEEWAKKYLAGLLDNTGEIIGLSQQVQSFPTAY
;
A
#
# COMPACT_ATOMS: atom_id res chain seq x y z
N MET A 1 6.87 -18.42 4.86
CA MET A 1 7.19 -17.00 5.13
C MET A 1 7.58 -16.34 3.81
N ARG A 2 6.66 -15.59 3.18
CA ARG A 2 7.02 -14.74 2.02
C ARG A 2 7.98 -13.65 2.50
N LYS A 3 8.96 -13.28 1.66
CA LYS A 3 9.89 -12.19 1.98
C LYS A 3 9.25 -10.86 1.61
N THR A 4 9.45 -9.84 2.43
CA THR A 4 9.06 -8.44 2.12
C THR A 4 9.63 -7.96 0.78
N SER A 5 10.78 -8.50 0.37
CA SER A 5 11.37 -8.28 -0.96
C SER A 5 10.49 -8.75 -2.11
N ASP A 6 9.78 -9.86 -1.94
CA ASP A 6 8.87 -10.42 -2.94
C ASP A 6 7.62 -9.55 -3.08
N LEU A 7 7.03 -9.15 -1.95
CA LEU A 7 5.86 -8.27 -1.90
C LEU A 7 6.14 -6.90 -2.55
N VAL A 8 7.31 -6.32 -2.28
CA VAL A 8 7.71 -5.06 -2.94
C VAL A 8 8.01 -5.27 -4.41
N ASN A 9 8.59 -6.40 -4.81
CA ASN A 9 8.83 -6.68 -6.22
C ASN A 9 7.50 -6.78 -6.98
N GLU A 10 6.50 -7.46 -6.42
CA GLU A 10 5.14 -7.49 -6.99
C GLU A 10 4.53 -6.09 -7.06
N MET A 11 4.61 -5.32 -5.96
CA MET A 11 4.12 -3.94 -5.92
C MET A 11 4.77 -3.06 -6.99
N VAL A 12 6.09 -3.17 -7.18
CA VAL A 12 6.84 -2.41 -8.19
C VAL A 12 6.48 -2.87 -9.60
N GLN A 13 6.20 -4.16 -9.81
CA GLN A 13 5.70 -4.66 -11.09
C GLN A 13 4.29 -4.15 -11.39
N GLU A 14 3.37 -4.17 -10.44
CA GLU A 14 2.02 -3.61 -10.58
C GLU A 14 2.08 -2.09 -10.81
N ALA A 15 2.99 -1.39 -10.13
CA ALA A 15 3.18 0.05 -10.26
C ALA A 15 3.68 0.49 -11.65
N LYS A 16 4.28 -0.40 -12.45
CA LYS A 16 4.64 -0.06 -13.85
C LYS A 16 3.42 0.16 -14.74
N GLY A 17 2.29 -0.44 -14.40
CA GLY A 17 1.04 -0.33 -15.14
C GLY A 17 -0.06 0.42 -14.38
N ALA A 18 0.26 0.99 -13.22
CA ALA A 18 -0.67 1.71 -12.36
C ALA A 18 -0.17 3.12 -12.08
N TRP A 19 -1.07 4.02 -11.72
CA TRP A 19 -0.67 5.38 -11.33
C TRP A 19 0.02 5.40 -9.97
N LEU A 20 -0.49 4.62 -9.01
CA LEU A 20 0.06 4.49 -7.67
C LEU A 20 -0.25 3.10 -7.12
N VAL A 21 0.68 2.51 -6.38
CA VAL A 21 0.43 1.27 -5.64
C VAL A 21 0.89 1.47 -4.19
N ALA A 22 0.13 0.96 -3.24
CA ALA A 22 0.40 1.03 -1.82
C ALA A 22 0.26 -0.36 -1.18
N ILE A 23 1.19 -0.73 -0.31
CA ILE A 23 1.02 -1.89 0.57
C ILE A 23 0.38 -1.40 1.87
N VAL A 24 -0.71 -2.06 2.26
CA VAL A 24 -1.41 -1.83 3.52
C VAL A 24 -0.78 -2.69 4.59
N VAL A 25 -0.25 -2.04 5.62
CA VAL A 25 0.30 -2.70 6.80
C VAL A 25 -0.56 -2.34 8.00
N GLY A 26 -1.30 -3.32 8.51
CA GLY A 26 -2.09 -3.17 9.72
C GLY A 26 -1.23 -3.33 10.97
N PHE A 27 -1.42 -2.44 11.93
CA PHE A 27 -0.93 -2.55 13.30
C PHE A 27 -2.12 -2.71 14.24
N GLU A 28 -1.87 -3.04 15.50
CA GLU A 28 -2.93 -3.16 16.53
C GLU A 28 -3.77 -1.88 16.69
N ASN A 29 -3.17 -0.70 16.52
CA ASN A 29 -3.82 0.59 16.79
C ASN A 29 -3.93 1.52 15.58
N GLU A 30 -3.27 1.20 14.47
CA GLU A 30 -3.21 2.07 13.30
C GLU A 30 -2.91 1.29 12.03
N THR A 31 -3.04 1.94 10.88
CA THR A 31 -2.69 1.34 9.58
C THR A 31 -1.75 2.26 8.85
N GLN A 32 -0.66 1.67 8.37
CA GLN A 32 0.39 2.38 7.64
C GLN A 32 0.39 1.92 6.19
N PHE A 33 0.77 2.83 5.30
CA PHE A 33 0.78 2.59 3.87
C PHE A 33 2.19 2.78 3.33
N VAL A 34 2.68 1.79 2.59
CA VAL A 34 3.97 1.87 1.89
C VAL A 34 3.70 2.07 0.42
N PHE A 35 4.00 3.27 -0.09
CA PHE A 35 3.74 3.61 -1.49
C PHE A 35 4.91 3.21 -2.39
N SER A 36 4.62 2.73 -3.60
CA SER A 36 5.62 2.41 -4.62
C SER A 36 6.39 3.63 -5.10
N SER A 37 5.82 4.83 -4.97
CA SER A 37 6.48 6.10 -5.30
C SER A 37 7.50 6.57 -4.25
N GLN A 38 7.64 5.89 -3.11
CA GLN A 38 8.67 6.23 -2.13
C GLN A 38 10.08 5.86 -2.63
N LYS A 39 11.13 6.52 -2.12
CA LYS A 39 12.53 6.22 -2.49
C LYS A 39 12.94 4.78 -2.12
N GLN A 40 12.47 4.25 -0.99
CA GLN A 40 12.85 2.92 -0.49
C GLN A 40 11.65 2.15 0.09
N PRO A 41 10.69 1.71 -0.76
CA PRO A 41 9.50 1.00 -0.30
C PRO A 41 9.84 -0.32 0.40
N LEU A 42 10.88 -1.02 -0.06
CA LEU A 42 11.35 -2.25 0.60
C LEU A 42 11.88 -1.99 2.01
N GLY A 43 12.63 -0.89 2.19
CA GLY A 43 13.15 -0.51 3.49
C GLY A 43 12.02 -0.17 4.46
N GLU A 44 11.05 0.62 4.00
CA GLU A 44 9.91 1.02 4.81
C GLU A 44 9.02 -0.18 5.18
N LEU A 45 8.67 -1.04 4.21
CA LEU A 45 7.90 -2.25 4.48
C LEU A 45 8.61 -3.15 5.49
N ASN A 46 9.91 -3.39 5.31
CA ASN A 46 10.68 -4.22 6.23
C ASN A 46 10.73 -3.61 7.64
N ARG A 47 10.81 -2.28 7.74
CA ARG A 47 10.77 -1.57 9.02
C ARG A 47 9.40 -1.70 9.70
N LEU A 48 8.31 -1.58 8.95
CA LEU A 48 6.95 -1.73 9.48
C LEU A 48 6.72 -3.16 9.98
N VAL A 49 7.15 -4.17 9.21
CA VAL A 49 7.07 -5.57 9.63
C VAL A 49 7.91 -5.85 10.88
N GLN A 50 9.12 -5.31 10.96
CA GLN A 50 9.95 -5.42 12.17
C GLN A 50 9.36 -4.71 13.38
N LYS A 51 8.55 -3.67 13.19
CA LYS A 51 7.80 -3.00 14.26
C LYS A 51 6.57 -3.79 14.73
N GLY A 52 6.26 -4.93 14.12
CA GLY A 52 5.06 -5.72 14.41
C GLY A 52 3.90 -5.47 13.46
N GLY A 53 4.09 -4.68 12.41
CA GLY A 53 3.07 -4.45 11.38
C GLY A 53 2.89 -5.68 10.50
N SER A 54 1.64 -6.01 10.19
CA SER A 54 1.31 -7.13 9.32
C SER A 54 0.84 -6.62 7.96
N PRO A 55 1.51 -6.99 6.85
CA PRO A 55 1.08 -6.61 5.51
C PRO A 55 -0.20 -7.37 5.18
N ILE A 56 -1.32 -6.66 5.04
CA ILE A 56 -2.66 -7.25 4.83
C ILE A 56 -2.95 -7.39 3.33
N GLY A 57 -2.53 -6.40 2.54
CA GLY A 57 -2.76 -6.41 1.10
C GLY A 57 -2.12 -5.25 0.36
N LEU A 58 -2.43 -5.19 -0.92
CA LEU A 58 -2.04 -4.16 -1.87
C LEU A 58 -3.26 -3.33 -2.26
N LEU A 59 -3.09 -2.03 -2.35
CA LEU A 59 -4.01 -1.10 -2.98
C LEU A 59 -3.34 -0.58 -4.25
N ARG A 60 -4.05 -0.67 -5.35
CA ARG A 60 -3.65 -0.19 -6.65
C ARG A 60 -4.59 0.93 -7.04
N PHE A 61 -4.04 2.05 -7.47
CA PHE A 61 -4.79 3.19 -7.95
C PHE A 61 -4.37 3.45 -9.39
N ASP A 62 -5.34 3.41 -10.28
CA ASP A 62 -5.20 3.75 -11.68
C ASP A 62 -5.90 5.07 -11.93
N ARG A 63 -5.31 5.88 -12.81
CA ARG A 63 -5.87 7.16 -13.22
C ARG A 63 -6.22 7.09 -14.69
N ASP A 64 -7.51 6.98 -14.97
CA ASP A 64 -8.06 7.03 -16.32
C ASP A 64 -8.63 8.43 -16.57
N GLY A 65 -7.77 9.34 -17.03
CA GLY A 65 -8.10 10.75 -17.24
C GLY A 65 -8.45 11.49 -15.94
N THR A 66 -9.73 11.78 -15.75
CA THR A 66 -10.30 12.44 -14.55
C THR A 66 -10.86 11.48 -13.53
N ALA A 67 -11.06 10.20 -13.89
CA ALA A 67 -11.52 9.17 -12.98
C ALA A 67 -10.33 8.46 -12.33
N ILE A 68 -10.41 8.29 -11.02
CA ILE A 68 -9.44 7.47 -10.28
C ILE A 68 -10.13 6.15 -9.94
N GLN A 69 -9.56 5.05 -10.40
CA GLN A 69 -10.02 3.71 -10.11
C GLN A 69 -9.11 3.09 -9.06
N GLY A 70 -9.65 2.84 -7.87
CA GLY A 70 -9.00 2.06 -6.83
C GLY A 70 -9.32 0.58 -7.00
N SER A 71 -8.33 -0.28 -6.85
CA SER A 71 -8.45 -1.74 -6.76
C SER A 71 -7.66 -2.23 -5.56
N PHE A 72 -8.17 -3.24 -4.85
CA PHE A 72 -7.45 -3.84 -3.74
C PHE A 72 -7.19 -5.32 -4.02
N ARG A 73 -6.08 -5.81 -3.49
CA ARG A 73 -5.69 -7.20 -3.58
C ARG A 73 -5.15 -7.65 -2.22
N PRO A 74 -5.89 -8.48 -1.45
CA PRO A 74 -5.33 -9.07 -0.25
C PRO A 74 -4.14 -9.96 -0.63
N PHE A 75 -3.16 -10.07 0.27
CA PHE A 75 -2.09 -11.06 0.09
C PHE A 75 -2.65 -12.47 0.20
N GLU A 76 -1.97 -13.46 -0.37
CA GLU A 76 -2.43 -14.87 -0.35
C GLU A 76 -2.73 -15.38 1.06
N GLU A 77 -1.97 -14.90 2.05
CA GLU A 77 -2.15 -15.23 3.48
C GLU A 77 -3.51 -14.74 4.02
N TYR A 78 -4.08 -13.69 3.42
CA TYR A 78 -5.35 -13.08 3.79
C TYR A 78 -6.40 -13.17 2.67
N ALA A 79 -6.11 -13.91 1.60
CA ALA A 79 -6.98 -13.98 0.42
C ALA A 79 -8.26 -14.78 0.68
N ASP A 80 -8.24 -15.71 1.64
CA ASP A 80 -9.43 -16.43 2.10
C ASP A 80 -10.18 -15.69 3.21
N GLU A 81 -9.51 -14.75 3.89
CA GLU A 81 -10.04 -14.03 5.04
C GLU A 81 -11.03 -12.93 4.62
N GLU A 82 -12.31 -13.10 4.94
CA GLU A 82 -13.36 -12.11 4.63
C GLU A 82 -13.13 -10.76 5.31
N TRP A 83 -12.56 -10.75 6.52
CA TRP A 83 -12.29 -9.52 7.26
C TRP A 83 -11.24 -8.67 6.53
N ALA A 84 -10.22 -9.28 5.93
CA ALA A 84 -9.17 -8.58 5.20
C ALA A 84 -9.73 -7.94 3.92
N LYS A 85 -10.60 -8.65 3.20
CA LYS A 85 -11.32 -8.11 2.04
C LYS A 85 -12.19 -6.91 2.42
N LYS A 86 -12.99 -7.03 3.49
CA LYS A 86 -13.83 -5.93 3.99
C LYS A 86 -13.00 -4.74 4.44
N TYR A 87 -11.89 -5.00 5.10
CA TYR A 87 -10.96 -3.97 5.56
C TYR A 87 -10.36 -3.18 4.39
N LEU A 88 -9.81 -3.89 3.39
CA LEU A 88 -9.24 -3.28 2.18
C LEU A 88 -10.30 -2.55 1.34
N ALA A 89 -11.51 -3.10 1.25
CA ALA A 89 -12.63 -2.42 0.60
C ALA A 89 -13.00 -1.10 1.31
N GLY A 90 -13.03 -1.09 2.64
CA GLY A 90 -13.26 0.13 3.42
C GLY A 90 -12.14 1.16 3.25
N LEU A 91 -10.90 0.72 3.07
CA LEU A 91 -9.79 1.61 2.74
C LEU A 91 -9.96 2.22 1.35
N LEU A 92 -10.40 1.45 0.34
CA LEU A 92 -10.72 2.01 -0.97
C LEU A 92 -11.89 2.99 -0.95
N ASP A 93 -12.84 2.88 -0.03
CA ASP A 93 -13.88 3.91 0.11
C ASP A 93 -13.26 5.28 0.44
N ASN A 94 -12.12 5.26 1.15
CA ASN A 94 -11.32 6.43 1.52
C ASN A 94 -10.15 6.67 0.54
N THR A 95 -10.27 6.21 -0.72
CA THR A 95 -9.24 6.35 -1.77
C THR A 95 -8.71 7.78 -1.88
N GLY A 96 -9.58 8.79 -1.78
CA GLY A 96 -9.18 10.20 -1.85
C GLY A 96 -8.19 10.63 -0.76
N GLU A 97 -8.38 10.16 0.47
CA GLU A 97 -7.48 10.46 1.59
C GLU A 97 -6.15 9.72 1.45
N ILE A 98 -6.18 8.44 1.03
CA ILE A 98 -4.97 7.64 0.81
C ILE A 98 -4.09 8.26 -0.29
N ILE A 99 -4.72 8.75 -1.36
CA ILE A 99 -4.02 9.46 -2.42
C ILE A 99 -3.45 10.79 -1.90
N GLY A 100 -4.22 11.55 -1.10
CA GLY A 100 -3.72 12.76 -0.45
C GLY A 100 -2.48 12.50 0.43
N LEU A 101 -2.51 11.42 1.21
CA LEU A 101 -1.36 10.98 2.02
C LEU A 101 -0.15 10.65 1.16
N SER A 102 -0.33 10.00 0.02
CA SER A 102 0.77 9.72 -0.92
C SER A 102 1.44 11.00 -1.45
N GLN A 103 0.65 12.04 -1.72
CA GLN A 103 1.15 13.34 -2.17
C GLN A 103 1.85 14.11 -1.05
N GLN A 104 1.35 14.01 0.19
CA GLN A 104 2.04 14.58 1.35
C GLN A 104 3.39 13.89 1.61
N VAL A 105 3.47 12.56 1.47
CA VAL A 105 4.73 11.81 1.62
C VAL A 105 5.77 12.23 0.57
N GLN A 106 5.34 12.62 -0.64
CA GLN A 106 6.23 13.19 -1.66
C GLN A 106 6.63 14.66 -1.40
N SER A 107 5.89 15.37 -0.54
CA SER A 107 6.07 16.80 -0.28
C SER A 107 6.96 17.11 0.92
N PHE A 108 7.52 16.12 1.62
CA PHE A 108 8.51 16.39 2.65
C PHE A 108 9.82 16.88 2.00
N PRO A 109 10.21 18.15 2.20
CA PRO A 109 11.52 18.60 1.76
C PRO A 109 12.56 17.79 2.52
N THR A 110 13.48 17.17 1.78
CA THR A 110 14.76 16.74 2.34
C THR A 110 15.42 17.98 2.91
N ALA A 111 15.35 18.17 4.22
CA ALA A 111 16.13 19.19 4.90
C ALA A 111 17.61 18.80 4.73
N TYR A 112 18.33 19.65 4.02
CA TYR A 112 19.78 19.61 3.79
C TYR A 112 20.58 19.76 5.08
#